data_AF-A0A961UTM8-F1
#
_entry.id   AF-A0A961UTM8-F1
#
_cell.length_a   1.000
_cell.length_b   1.000
_cell.length_c   1.000
_cell.angle_alpha   90.00
_cell.angle_beta   90.00
_cell.angle_gamma   90.00
#
_symmetry.space_group_name_H-M   'P 1'
#
loop_
_entity.id
_entity.type
_entity.pdbx_description
1 polymer ?
#
loop_
_entity_poly.entity_id
_entity_poly.type
_entity_poly.pdbx_seq_one_letter_code
_entity_poly.pdbx_strand_id
1 'polypeptide(L)'
;MRTLVTVMLLASTMFVGAALADAASQKAAPPPPAPTPAQPQTEDDDGRVPIALTKSERNHMLEGMRTYLEALQGITESLAANKLEGVHENAKRAGAEMLQGAPLSVPLKSPLAFTAMSLNTHEKFDVLAERAEKSASRSEVFTALADIMANCTSCHAAFRVVPAP
;
A
#
# COMPACT_ATOMS: atom_id res chain seq x y z
N MET A 1 54.02 30.62 -0.83
CA MET A 1 54.36 30.37 0.58
C MET A 1 53.49 29.21 1.04
N ARG A 2 53.93 27.93 1.07
CA ARG A 2 54.73 27.23 2.13
C ARG A 2 54.14 27.54 3.53
N THR A 3 53.66 26.63 4.39
CA THR A 3 54.06 25.24 4.80
C THR A 3 52.94 24.71 5.75
N LEU A 4 52.32 23.53 5.63
CA LEU A 4 52.72 22.16 6.06
C LEU A 4 52.95 21.96 7.58
N VAL A 5 52.03 21.22 8.27
CA VAL A 5 52.27 20.39 9.49
C VAL A 5 51.22 19.22 9.51
N THR A 6 51.56 18.02 9.03
CA THR A 6 51.91 16.77 9.78
C THR A 6 50.69 16.06 10.43
N VAL A 7 50.06 15.06 9.78
CA VAL A 7 50.35 13.60 9.78
C VAL A 7 50.20 12.91 11.15
N MET A 8 49.16 12.08 11.29
CA MET A 8 49.22 10.86 12.12
C MET A 8 48.50 9.71 11.40
N LEU A 9 49.31 8.85 10.78
CA LEU A 9 48.91 7.53 10.28
C LEU A 9 48.63 6.60 11.46
N LEU A 10 47.48 5.93 11.44
CA LEU A 10 47.28 4.65 12.12
C LEU A 10 47.01 3.59 11.06
N ALA A 11 48.07 2.89 10.69
CA ALA A 11 48.01 1.65 9.93
C ALA A 11 47.51 0.54 10.88
N SER A 12 46.44 -0.15 10.50
CA SER A 12 46.04 -1.41 11.14
C SER A 12 45.77 -2.44 10.05
N THR A 13 46.82 -3.23 9.86
CA THR A 13 46.96 -4.54 9.21
C THR A 13 45.67 -5.24 8.77
N MET A 14 45.57 -5.47 7.46
CA MET A 14 44.73 -6.49 6.85
C MET A 14 45.07 -7.89 7.40
N PHE A 15 44.10 -8.54 8.04
CA PHE A 15 44.13 -9.99 8.25
C PHE A 15 43.45 -10.65 7.03
N VAL A 16 44.26 -11.13 6.09
CA VAL A 16 43.82 -12.09 5.07
C VAL A 16 43.79 -13.46 5.72
N GLY A 17 42.64 -13.84 6.25
CA GLY A 17 42.34 -15.20 6.69
C GLY A 17 41.73 -15.99 5.54
N ALA A 18 42.51 -16.89 4.95
CA ALA A 18 42.04 -17.89 4.01
C ALA A 18 41.13 -18.89 4.73
N ALA A 19 39.81 -18.74 4.56
CA ALA A 19 38.85 -19.77 4.91
C ALA A 19 38.59 -20.63 3.67
N LEU A 20 39.35 -21.72 3.55
CA LEU A 20 38.99 -22.87 2.71
C LEU A 20 37.88 -23.61 3.46
N ALA A 21 36.62 -23.30 3.13
CA ALA A 21 35.47 -24.05 3.61
C ALA A 21 34.95 -24.94 2.48
N ASP A 22 35.04 -26.24 2.74
CA ASP A 22 34.46 -27.40 2.06
C ASP A 22 33.29 -27.10 1.12
N ALA A 23 33.53 -27.33 -0.18
CA ALA A 23 32.50 -27.59 -1.17
C ALA A 23 31.98 -29.03 -0.97
N ALA A 24 31.17 -29.24 0.06
CA ALA A 24 30.51 -30.52 0.32
C ALA A 24 29.00 -30.31 0.59
N SER A 25 28.20 -30.69 -0.41
CA SER A 25 26.78 -31.03 -0.31
C SER A 25 25.81 -29.95 0.19
N GLN A 26 25.53 -28.96 -0.65
CA GLN A 26 24.25 -28.24 -0.56
C GLN A 26 23.16 -29.13 -1.15
N LYS A 27 22.58 -30.00 -0.31
CA LYS A 27 21.39 -30.76 -0.66
C LYS A 27 20.27 -29.74 -0.91
N ALA A 28 19.80 -29.65 -2.15
CA ALA A 28 18.72 -28.74 -2.54
C ALA A 28 17.55 -28.88 -1.55
N ALA A 29 17.11 -27.74 -1.02
CA ALA A 29 15.90 -27.69 -0.21
C ALA A 29 14.73 -28.26 -1.05
N PRO A 30 13.83 -29.06 -0.44
CA PRO A 30 12.65 -29.53 -1.16
C PRO A 30 11.85 -28.34 -1.69
N PRO A 31 11.24 -28.46 -2.88
CA PRO A 31 10.38 -27.42 -3.39
C PRO A 31 9.27 -27.12 -2.38
N PRO A 32 8.81 -25.86 -2.28
CA PRO A 32 7.70 -25.52 -1.42
C PRO A 32 6.49 -26.41 -1.76
N PRO A 33 5.70 -26.83 -0.76
CA PRO A 33 4.53 -27.63 -1.01
C PRO A 33 3.61 -26.91 -2.00
N ALA A 34 3.04 -27.67 -2.94
CA ALA A 34 2.06 -27.16 -3.88
C ALA A 34 0.91 -26.48 -3.10
N PRO A 35 0.36 -25.35 -3.59
CA PRO A 35 -0.74 -24.69 -2.92
C PRO A 35 -1.91 -25.67 -2.77
N THR A 36 -2.34 -25.90 -1.53
CA THR A 36 -3.49 -26.73 -1.21
C THR A 36 -4.72 -26.17 -1.93
N PRO A 37 -5.56 -27.01 -2.58
CA PRO A 37 -6.84 -26.56 -3.10
C PRO A 37 -7.63 -25.89 -1.98
N ALA A 38 -8.08 -24.65 -2.22
CA ALA A 38 -8.89 -23.92 -1.25
C ALA A 38 -10.08 -24.79 -0.82
N GLN A 39 -10.12 -25.16 0.45
CA GLN A 39 -11.22 -25.92 1.01
C GLN A 39 -12.51 -25.09 0.97
N PRO A 40 -13.69 -25.73 0.85
CA PRO A 40 -14.97 -25.03 0.96
C PRO A 40 -15.03 -24.31 2.30
N GLN A 41 -15.13 -22.97 2.27
CA GLN A 41 -15.25 -22.17 3.48
C GLN A 41 -16.60 -22.47 4.12
N THR A 42 -16.58 -23.09 5.30
CA THR A 42 -17.74 -23.28 6.18
C THR A 42 -18.36 -21.92 6.52
N GLU A 43 -19.69 -21.88 6.71
CA GLU A 43 -20.42 -20.65 7.05
C GLU A 43 -19.71 -19.85 8.14
N ASP A 44 -19.42 -18.60 7.79
CA ASP A 44 -18.50 -17.71 8.48
C ASP A 44 -19.29 -16.89 9.50
N ASP A 45 -18.93 -16.95 10.79
CA ASP A 45 -19.44 -16.07 11.87
C ASP A 45 -18.95 -14.60 11.71
N ASP A 46 -18.40 -14.29 10.54
CA ASP A 46 -18.00 -12.96 10.14
C ASP A 46 -19.24 -12.09 9.85
N GLY A 47 -19.60 -11.27 10.85
CA GLY A 47 -20.72 -10.33 10.80
C GLY A 47 -20.63 -9.22 9.75
N ARG A 48 -19.59 -9.20 8.91
CA ARG A 48 -19.46 -8.26 7.79
C ARG A 48 -20.33 -8.66 6.60
N VAL A 49 -20.82 -7.65 5.90
CA VAL A 49 -21.66 -7.83 4.71
C VAL A 49 -20.81 -8.39 3.56
N PRO A 50 -21.17 -9.55 2.98
CA PRO A 50 -20.41 -10.16 1.91
C PRO A 50 -20.62 -9.43 0.57
N ILE A 51 -19.53 -9.25 -0.17
CA ILE A 51 -19.51 -8.74 -1.55
C ILE A 51 -19.01 -9.86 -2.45
N ALA A 52 -19.95 -10.48 -3.18
CA ALA A 52 -19.68 -11.63 -4.03
C ALA A 52 -19.03 -11.22 -5.35
N LEU A 53 -17.73 -11.51 -5.51
CA LEU A 53 -16.94 -11.13 -6.68
C LEU A 53 -16.42 -12.36 -7.44
N THR A 54 -16.47 -12.30 -8.77
CA THR A 54 -15.73 -13.24 -9.62
C THR A 54 -14.23 -13.08 -9.37
N LYS A 55 -13.42 -14.05 -9.84
CA LYS A 55 -11.96 -13.96 -9.70
C LYS A 55 -11.38 -12.69 -10.32
N SER A 56 -11.83 -12.32 -11.51
CA SER A 56 -11.33 -11.13 -12.23
C SER A 56 -11.69 -9.84 -11.50
N GLU A 57 -12.93 -9.70 -11.03
CA GLU A 57 -13.38 -8.51 -10.30
C GLU A 57 -12.68 -8.34 -8.95
N ARG A 58 -12.50 -9.45 -8.21
CA ARG A 58 -11.75 -9.44 -6.95
C ARG A 58 -10.30 -9.04 -7.19
N ASN A 59 -9.66 -9.54 -8.25
CA ASN A 59 -8.29 -9.13 -8.58
C ASN A 59 -8.20 -7.63 -8.85
N HIS A 60 -9.13 -7.08 -9.64
CA HIS A 60 -9.19 -5.65 -9.91
C HIS A 60 -9.43 -4.82 -8.64
N MET A 61 -10.37 -5.24 -7.78
CA MET A 61 -10.61 -4.57 -6.50
C MET A 61 -9.36 -4.59 -5.60
N LEU A 62 -8.68 -5.74 -5.49
CA LEU A 62 -7.46 -5.88 -4.69
C LEU A 62 -6.28 -5.09 -5.25
N GLU A 63 -6.23 -4.88 -6.56
CA GLU A 63 -5.28 -3.97 -7.18
C GLU A 63 -5.53 -2.53 -6.72
N GLY A 64 -6.78 -2.05 -6.77
CA GLY A 64 -7.14 -0.73 -6.23
C GLY A 64 -6.85 -0.60 -4.73
N MET A 65 -7.10 -1.65 -3.93
CA MET A 65 -6.73 -1.65 -2.51
C MET A 65 -5.21 -1.51 -2.28
N ARG A 66 -4.39 -2.10 -3.16
CA ARG A 66 -2.93 -1.93 -3.12
C ARG A 66 -2.53 -0.50 -3.50
N THR A 67 -3.16 0.07 -4.52
CA THR A 67 -2.92 1.48 -4.91
C THR A 67 -3.23 2.44 -3.76
N TYR A 68 -4.31 2.23 -3.00
CA TYR A 68 -4.58 3.01 -1.79
C TYR A 68 -3.46 2.90 -0.75
N LEU A 69 -2.96 1.69 -0.48
CA LEU A 69 -1.89 1.47 0.48
C LEU A 69 -0.58 2.15 0.05
N GLU A 70 -0.23 2.04 -1.23
CA GLU A 70 0.95 2.70 -1.82
C GLU A 70 0.82 4.22 -1.78
N ALA A 71 -0.38 4.77 -2.02
CA ALA A 71 -0.63 6.20 -1.91
C ALA A 71 -0.46 6.69 -0.46
N LEU A 72 -1.00 5.96 0.53
CA LEU A 72 -0.83 6.28 1.95
C LEU A 72 0.66 6.28 2.36
N GLN A 73 1.42 5.29 1.87
CA GLN A 73 2.87 5.26 2.07
C GLN A 73 3.54 6.51 1.47
N GLY A 74 3.32 6.79 0.19
CA GLY A 74 3.94 7.91 -0.52
C GLY A 74 3.56 9.28 0.06
N ILE A 75 2.31 9.45 0.50
CA ILE A 75 1.85 10.63 1.23
C ILE A 75 2.63 10.79 2.54
N THR A 76 2.77 9.71 3.31
CA THR A 76 3.46 9.73 4.60
C THR A 76 4.95 10.06 4.44
N GLU A 77 5.62 9.48 3.45
CA GLU A 77 7.02 9.79 3.11
C GLU A 77 7.18 11.26 2.70
N SER A 78 6.26 11.76 1.88
CA SER A 78 6.25 13.16 1.41
C SER A 78 6.02 14.15 2.56
N LEU A 79 5.11 13.82 3.48
CA LEU A 79 4.86 14.57 4.71
C LEU A 79 6.07 14.59 5.65
N ALA A 80 6.80 13.48 5.76
CA ALA A 80 8.04 13.40 6.55
C ALA A 80 9.15 14.26 5.93
N ALA A 81 9.21 14.33 4.60
CA ALA A 81 10.17 15.14 3.85
C ALA A 81 9.75 16.62 3.65
N ASN A 82 8.58 17.04 4.15
CA ASN A 82 7.98 18.36 3.92
C ASN A 82 7.80 18.71 2.42
N LYS A 83 7.44 17.72 1.60
CA LYS A 83 7.22 17.87 0.16
C LYS A 83 5.74 17.74 -0.18
N LEU A 84 5.00 18.86 -0.21
CA LEU A 84 3.56 18.83 -0.52
C LEU A 84 3.25 18.37 -1.95
N GLU A 85 4.17 18.60 -2.90
CA GLU A 85 4.04 18.05 -4.26
C GLU A 85 3.88 16.52 -4.26
N GLY A 86 4.69 15.82 -3.47
CA GLY A 86 4.58 14.36 -3.36
C GLY A 86 3.29 13.91 -2.67
N VAL A 87 2.70 14.75 -1.81
CA VAL A 87 1.37 14.50 -1.24
C VAL A 87 0.30 14.63 -2.32
N HIS A 88 0.37 15.69 -3.14
CA HIS A 88 -0.57 15.91 -4.25
C HIS A 88 -0.58 14.73 -5.22
N GLU A 89 0.58 14.36 -5.76
CA GLU A 89 0.71 13.31 -6.77
C GLU A 89 0.21 11.94 -6.26
N ASN A 90 0.58 11.57 -5.03
CA ASN A 90 0.14 10.29 -4.46
C ASN A 90 -1.36 10.30 -4.15
N ALA A 91 -1.91 11.41 -3.65
CA ALA A 91 -3.33 11.52 -3.34
C ALA A 91 -4.18 11.50 -4.62
N LYS A 92 -3.78 12.26 -5.65
CA LYS A 92 -4.47 12.32 -6.94
C LYS A 92 -4.56 10.96 -7.63
N ARG A 93 -3.46 10.19 -7.62
CA ARG A 93 -3.43 8.81 -8.14
C ARG A 93 -4.47 7.90 -7.48
N ALA A 94 -4.74 8.09 -6.19
CA ALA A 94 -5.73 7.31 -5.43
C ALA A 94 -7.15 7.90 -5.48
N GLY A 95 -7.30 9.14 -5.95
CA GLY A 95 -8.57 9.84 -6.09
C GLY A 95 -9.38 9.34 -7.29
N ALA A 96 -10.16 10.24 -7.90
CA ALA A 96 -11.01 9.88 -9.05
C ALA A 96 -10.22 9.37 -10.27
N GLU A 97 -8.91 9.67 -10.37
CA GLU A 97 -8.04 9.14 -11.42
C GLU A 97 -8.02 7.60 -11.43
N MET A 98 -8.05 6.96 -10.25
CA MET A 98 -8.08 5.50 -10.14
C MET A 98 -9.34 4.87 -10.73
N LEU A 99 -10.43 5.63 -10.88
CA LEU A 99 -11.68 5.15 -11.46
C LEU A 99 -11.69 5.20 -12.99
N GLN A 100 -10.70 5.85 -13.62
CA GLN A 100 -10.66 5.98 -15.07
C GLN A 100 -10.47 4.61 -15.73
N GLY A 101 -11.45 4.20 -16.55
CA GLY A 101 -11.44 2.90 -17.22
C GLY A 101 -11.73 1.71 -16.30
N ALA A 102 -12.08 1.93 -15.04
CA ALA A 102 -12.46 0.86 -14.13
C ALA A 102 -13.79 0.21 -14.57
N PRO A 103 -13.91 -1.14 -14.54
CA PRO A 103 -15.15 -1.82 -14.85
C PRO A 103 -16.25 -1.49 -13.85
N LEU A 104 -17.46 -1.20 -14.36
CA LEU A 104 -18.64 -0.92 -13.54
C LEU A 104 -19.24 -2.17 -12.88
N SER A 105 -18.74 -3.37 -13.20
CA SER A 105 -19.36 -4.62 -12.76
C SER A 105 -19.33 -4.80 -11.24
N VAL A 106 -18.29 -4.30 -10.55
CA VAL A 106 -18.19 -4.31 -9.08
C VAL A 106 -19.21 -3.36 -8.44
N PRO A 107 -19.20 -2.04 -8.71
CA PRO A 107 -20.12 -1.12 -8.04
C PRO A 107 -21.60 -1.41 -8.33
N LEU A 108 -21.93 -1.98 -9.50
CA LEU A 108 -23.31 -2.30 -9.88
C LEU A 108 -23.93 -3.45 -9.09
N LYS A 109 -23.13 -4.37 -8.55
CA LYS A 109 -23.61 -5.54 -7.79
C LYS A 109 -23.29 -5.48 -6.29
N SER A 110 -22.47 -4.52 -5.89
CA SER A 110 -22.15 -4.30 -4.48
C SER A 110 -23.31 -3.60 -3.76
N PRO A 111 -23.41 -3.74 -2.42
CA PRO A 111 -24.34 -2.95 -1.63
C PRO A 111 -24.16 -1.45 -1.89
N LEU A 112 -25.27 -0.70 -1.95
CA LEU A 112 -25.23 0.76 -2.19
C LEU A 112 -24.30 1.47 -1.19
N ALA A 113 -24.32 1.05 0.08
CA ALA A 113 -23.46 1.59 1.13
C ALA A 113 -21.96 1.38 0.84
N PHE A 114 -21.58 0.22 0.28
CA PHE A 114 -20.20 -0.03 -0.15
C PHE A 114 -19.81 0.90 -1.30
N THR A 115 -20.64 1.00 -2.33
CA THR A 115 -20.36 1.84 -3.50
C THR A 115 -20.23 3.32 -3.10
N ALA A 116 -21.12 3.81 -2.24
CA ALA A 116 -21.04 5.17 -1.71
C ALA A 116 -19.75 5.41 -0.90
N MET A 117 -19.36 4.47 -0.04
CA MET A 117 -18.13 4.58 0.76
C MET A 117 -16.87 4.52 -0.12
N SER A 118 -16.88 3.69 -1.17
CA SER A 118 -15.81 3.62 -2.17
C SER A 118 -15.64 4.97 -2.86
N LEU A 119 -16.71 5.53 -3.41
CA LEU A 119 -16.69 6.85 -4.09
C LEU A 119 -16.23 7.97 -3.14
N ASN A 120 -16.74 7.99 -1.91
CA ASN A 120 -16.34 8.98 -0.92
C ASN A 120 -14.85 8.85 -0.53
N THR A 121 -14.28 7.66 -0.60
CA THR A 121 -12.84 7.48 -0.36
C THR A 121 -12.01 8.14 -1.47
N HIS A 122 -12.37 7.94 -2.74
CA HIS A 122 -11.74 8.63 -3.87
C HIS A 122 -11.85 10.16 -3.73
N GLU A 123 -13.05 10.66 -3.40
CA GLU A 123 -13.27 12.10 -3.18
C GLU A 123 -12.38 12.67 -2.07
N LYS A 124 -12.20 11.94 -0.96
CA LYS A 124 -11.31 12.38 0.13
C LYS A 124 -9.84 12.45 -0.30
N PHE A 125 -9.41 11.53 -1.16
CA PHE A 125 -8.08 11.60 -1.78
C PHE A 125 -7.96 12.82 -2.70
N ASP A 126 -8.98 13.14 -3.51
CA ASP A 126 -8.98 14.35 -4.34
C ASP A 126 -8.91 15.63 -3.48
N VAL A 127 -9.67 15.69 -2.38
CA VAL A 127 -9.62 16.81 -1.42
C VAL A 127 -8.22 16.95 -0.80
N LEU A 128 -7.56 15.85 -0.46
CA LEU A 128 -6.18 15.88 0.03
C LEU A 128 -5.22 16.40 -1.04
N ALA A 129 -5.38 15.98 -2.29
CA ALA A 129 -4.57 16.45 -3.41
C ALA A 129 -4.73 17.97 -3.61
N GLU A 130 -5.96 18.48 -3.57
CA GLU A 130 -6.26 19.92 -3.67
C GLU A 130 -5.67 20.72 -2.50
N ARG A 131 -5.76 20.20 -1.26
CA ARG A 131 -5.15 20.85 -0.09
C ARG A 131 -3.63 20.94 -0.21
N ALA A 132 -3.00 19.89 -0.72
CA ALA A 132 -1.56 19.88 -0.95
C ALA A 132 -1.13 20.90 -2.02
N GLU A 133 -1.87 20.97 -3.14
CA GLU A 133 -1.64 21.94 -4.21
C GLU A 133 -1.77 23.39 -3.70
N LYS A 134 -2.80 23.67 -2.88
CA LYS A 134 -3.06 24.98 -2.28
C LYS A 134 -2.14 25.32 -1.10
N SER A 135 -1.11 24.50 -0.85
CA SER A 135 -0.16 24.71 0.26
C SER A 135 -0.82 24.83 1.63
N ALA A 136 -1.84 24.01 1.89
CA ALA A 136 -2.53 23.97 3.18
C ALA A 136 -1.58 23.66 4.35
N SER A 137 -2.00 24.02 5.56
CA SER A 137 -1.22 23.77 6.77
C SER A 137 -1.01 22.26 7.02
N ARG A 138 0.07 21.93 7.72
CA ARG A 138 0.38 20.54 8.10
C ARG A 138 -0.79 19.87 8.85
N SER A 139 -1.50 20.62 9.71
CA SER A 139 -2.69 20.14 10.41
C SER A 139 -3.86 19.84 9.47
N GLU A 140 -4.10 20.67 8.45
CA GLU A 140 -5.18 20.43 7.48
C GLU A 140 -4.90 19.20 6.61
N VAL A 141 -3.63 18.99 6.25
CA VAL A 141 -3.18 17.80 5.51
C VAL A 141 -3.33 16.54 6.35
N PHE A 142 -2.89 16.55 7.62
CA PHE A 142 -3.07 15.39 8.52
C PHE A 142 -4.53 15.11 8.85
N THR A 143 -5.37 16.14 8.95
CA THR A 143 -6.82 15.96 9.16
C THR A 143 -7.44 15.23 7.97
N ALA A 144 -7.13 15.66 6.74
CA ALA A 144 -7.61 14.98 5.53
C ALA A 144 -7.10 13.53 5.44
N LEU A 145 -5.83 13.29 5.79
CA LEU A 145 -5.26 11.94 5.84
C LEU A 145 -5.96 11.05 6.89
N ALA A 146 -6.28 11.60 8.07
CA ALA A 146 -7.05 10.89 9.10
C ALA A 146 -8.45 10.52 8.62
N ASP A 147 -9.14 11.43 7.92
CA ASP A 147 -10.45 11.18 7.33
C ASP A 147 -10.43 10.04 6.29
N ILE A 148 -9.36 9.95 5.49
CA ILE A 148 -9.16 8.85 4.55
C ILE A 148 -9.01 7.52 5.30
N MET A 149 -8.15 7.45 6.31
CA MET A 149 -7.93 6.23 7.10
C MET A 149 -9.18 5.78 7.86
N ALA A 150 -10.02 6.71 8.29
CA ALA A 150 -11.32 6.42 8.89
C ALA A 150 -12.24 5.69 7.90
N ASN A 151 -12.24 6.05 6.62
CA ASN A 151 -12.97 5.32 5.58
C ASN A 151 -12.41 3.90 5.37
N CYS A 152 -11.09 3.74 5.34
CA CYS A 152 -10.46 2.43 5.17
C CYS A 152 -10.90 1.46 6.28
N THR A 153 -10.81 1.90 7.54
CA THR A 153 -11.18 1.09 8.69
C THR A 153 -12.68 0.81 8.75
N SER A 154 -13.52 1.80 8.46
CA SER A 154 -14.98 1.64 8.42
C SER A 154 -15.42 0.65 7.33
N CYS A 155 -14.83 0.74 6.13
CA CYS A 155 -15.13 -0.17 5.04
C CYS A 155 -14.75 -1.61 5.38
N HIS A 156 -13.53 -1.80 5.91
CA HIS A 156 -13.03 -3.14 6.27
C HIS A 156 -13.76 -3.78 7.46
N ALA A 157 -14.35 -2.95 8.34
CA ALA A 157 -15.18 -3.39 9.45
C ALA A 157 -16.63 -3.71 9.02
N ALA A 158 -17.11 -3.15 7.90
CA ALA A 158 -18.48 -3.34 7.44
C ALA A 158 -18.60 -4.43 6.35
N PHE A 159 -17.58 -4.57 5.49
CA PHE A 159 -17.65 -5.39 4.29
C PHE A 159 -16.53 -6.41 4.20
N ARG A 160 -16.83 -7.54 3.56
CA ARG A 160 -15.86 -8.56 3.20
C ARG A 160 -16.07 -9.03 1.76
N VAL A 161 -14.99 -9.32 1.06
CA VAL A 161 -15.05 -9.87 -0.29
C VAL A 161 -15.12 -11.39 -0.20
N VAL A 162 -16.09 -11.98 -0.88
CA VAL A 162 -16.25 -13.44 -0.98
C VAL A 162 -16.23 -13.89 -2.44
N PRO A 163 -15.87 -15.15 -2.75
CA PRO A 163 -16.08 -15.72 -4.07
C PRO A 163 -17.56 -15.64 -4.47
N ALA A 164 -17.84 -15.18 -5.71
CA ALA A 164 -19.15 -15.39 -6.32
C ALA A 164 -19.36 -16.89 -6.59
N PRO A 165 -20.62 -17.38 -6.49
CA PRO A 165 -20.97 -18.75 -6.84
C PRO A 165 -20.68 -19.09 -8.32
#